data_AF-A0AAN8QD01-F1
#
_entry.id   AF-A0AAN8QD01-F1
#
_cell.length_a   1.000
_cell.length_b   1.000
_cell.length_c   1.000
_cell.angle_alpha   90.00
_cell.angle_beta   90.00
_cell.angle_gamma   90.00
#
_symmetry.space_group_name_H-M   'P 1'
#
loop_
_entity.id
_entity.type
_entity.pdbx_description
1 polymer ?
#
loop_
_entity_poly.entity_id
_entity_poly.type
_entity_poly.pdbx_seq_one_letter_code
_entity_poly.pdbx_strand_id
1 'polypeptide(L)'
;MCLISAFTERTRVGLSAGTEETGIHIGAFNTETTLVDGKVIANVGKAYNPKTGHVKNKPFENQGQSDSDIATEDGNLKLKDEVAASTQSQQTCQPDIYTVLREMEARLKASENQVEELKRKCEDRPMVAFSAALGIKAGNIGPFNTETTLVYKKVFTNVGNHYKPTTGIFAAPVRGLYHFTFYCHAFGANPGYIFLYKNGERIAATADHATSGDRADNGSNGAVLMLEVGDQLYMRLGTNSWIYDDDNGYNFSTFNGILLFTQ
;
A
#
# COMPACT_ATOMS: atom_id res chain seq x y z
N MET A 1 -29.01 -2.62 -36.33
CA MET A 1 -27.73 -3.35 -36.26
C MET A 1 -26.80 -2.59 -35.34
N CYS A 2 -26.82 -2.92 -34.05
CA CYS A 2 -25.67 -2.84 -33.15
C CYS A 2 -26.06 -3.62 -31.89
N LEU A 3 -25.37 -4.74 -31.68
CA LEU A 3 -25.60 -5.73 -30.65
C LEU A 3 -25.22 -5.15 -29.28
N ILE A 4 -26.12 -5.24 -28.30
CA ILE A 4 -25.76 -5.09 -26.89
C ILE A 4 -25.49 -6.50 -26.36
N SER A 5 -24.22 -6.77 -26.10
CA SER A 5 -23.72 -7.99 -25.47
C SER A 5 -24.31 -8.12 -24.07
N ALA A 6 -25.05 -9.21 -23.81
CA ALA A 6 -25.41 -9.61 -22.46
C ALA A 6 -24.22 -10.37 -21.87
N PHE A 7 -23.57 -9.79 -20.86
CA PHE A 7 -22.55 -10.46 -20.06
C PHE A 7 -23.28 -11.36 -19.03
N THR A 8 -23.17 -12.67 -19.17
CA THR A 8 -23.57 -13.63 -18.12
C THR A 8 -22.33 -13.95 -17.29
N GLU A 9 -22.17 -13.32 -16.12
CA GLU A 9 -21.17 -13.75 -15.15
C GLU A 9 -21.60 -15.10 -14.55
N ARG A 10 -20.86 -16.16 -14.89
CA ARG A 10 -20.94 -17.45 -14.19
C ARG A 10 -19.91 -17.45 -13.08
N THR A 11 -20.32 -17.15 -11.85
CA THR A 11 -19.46 -17.35 -10.68
C THR A 11 -19.36 -18.85 -10.39
N ARG A 12 -18.27 -19.48 -10.83
CA ARG A 12 -17.89 -20.84 -10.41
C ARG A 12 -17.21 -20.73 -9.05
N VAL A 13 -17.90 -21.09 -7.98
CA VAL A 13 -17.25 -21.38 -6.69
C VAL A 13 -16.77 -22.83 -6.74
N GLY A 14 -15.48 -23.03 -7.04
CA GLY A 14 -14.84 -24.34 -6.95
C GLY A 14 -14.44 -24.62 -5.50
N LEU A 15 -15.07 -25.60 -4.85
CA LEU A 15 -14.55 -26.19 -3.61
C LEU A 15 -13.58 -27.33 -3.97
N SER A 16 -12.31 -27.19 -3.58
CA SER A 16 -11.32 -28.28 -3.66
C SER A 16 -11.53 -29.25 -2.50
N ALA A 17 -11.69 -30.55 -2.79
CA ALA A 17 -11.68 -31.61 -1.79
C ALA A 17 -10.34 -32.35 -1.82
N GLY A 18 -9.66 -32.43 -0.68
CA GLY A 18 -8.61 -33.40 -0.40
C GLY A 18 -9.21 -34.61 0.30
N THR A 19 -8.79 -35.81 -0.15
CA THR A 19 -9.08 -37.17 0.33
C THR A 19 -8.78 -37.33 1.83
N GLU A 20 -9.43 -38.17 2.65
CA GLU A 20 -9.93 -39.54 2.43
C GLU A 20 -10.88 -39.96 3.59
N GLU A 21 -11.74 -40.94 3.30
CA GLU A 21 -12.60 -41.76 4.20
C GLU A 21 -14.00 -41.26 4.66
N THR A 22 -14.98 -42.09 4.29
CA THR A 22 -16.43 -42.07 4.53
C THR A 22 -17.27 -41.17 3.61
N GLY A 23 -17.96 -41.83 2.67
CA GLY A 23 -18.65 -41.20 1.55
C GLY A 23 -19.94 -40.46 1.93
N ILE A 24 -20.03 -39.20 1.50
CA ILE A 24 -21.28 -38.47 1.35
C ILE A 24 -21.27 -37.85 -0.06
N HIS A 25 -22.12 -38.37 -0.95
CA HIS A 25 -22.37 -37.75 -2.25
C HIS A 25 -23.29 -36.53 -2.06
N ILE A 26 -22.72 -35.33 -2.04
CA ILE A 26 -23.49 -34.09 -2.07
C ILE A 26 -23.73 -33.72 -3.54
N GLY A 27 -24.98 -33.85 -4.00
CA GLY A 27 -25.37 -33.43 -5.34
C GLY A 27 -25.27 -31.91 -5.51
N ALA A 28 -24.69 -31.46 -6.62
CA ALA A 28 -24.64 -30.04 -6.95
C ALA A 28 -26.06 -29.49 -7.22
N PHE A 29 -26.46 -28.46 -6.47
CA PHE A 29 -27.70 -27.72 -6.73
C PHE A 29 -27.36 -26.44 -7.51
N ASN A 30 -27.90 -26.30 -8.71
CA ASN A 30 -27.87 -25.03 -9.44
C ASN A 30 -29.16 -24.26 -9.10
N THR A 31 -29.04 -23.06 -8.54
CA THR A 31 -30.16 -22.12 -8.39
C THR A 31 -30.05 -21.04 -9.46
N GLU A 32 -30.96 -21.02 -10.43
CA GLU A 32 -31.14 -19.88 -11.34
C GLU A 32 -32.05 -18.84 -10.69
N THR A 33 -31.58 -17.60 -10.61
CA THR A 33 -32.37 -16.46 -10.12
C THR A 33 -32.73 -15.59 -11.31
N THR A 34 -34.01 -15.22 -11.46
CA THR A 34 -34.47 -14.32 -12.53
C THR A 34 -35.13 -13.09 -11.92
N LEU A 35 -34.90 -11.92 -12.52
CA LEU A 35 -35.52 -10.65 -12.15
C LEU A 35 -36.73 -10.42 -13.06
N VAL A 36 -37.91 -10.25 -12.46
CA VAL A 36 -39.12 -9.79 -13.15
C VAL A 36 -39.67 -8.61 -12.34
N ASP A 37 -39.88 -7.47 -13.02
CA ASP A 37 -40.43 -6.23 -12.45
C ASP A 37 -39.78 -5.75 -11.14
N GLY A 38 -38.44 -5.83 -11.09
CA GLY A 38 -37.65 -5.28 -9.97
C GLY A 38 -37.73 -6.06 -8.65
N LYS A 39 -38.30 -7.27 -8.64
CA LYS A 39 -38.35 -8.15 -7.47
C LYS A 39 -37.58 -9.45 -7.72
N VAL A 40 -36.77 -9.87 -6.74
CA VAL A 40 -36.02 -11.13 -6.80
C VAL A 40 -36.97 -12.29 -6.50
N ILE A 41 -37.11 -13.21 -7.43
CA ILE A 41 -37.91 -14.44 -7.25
C ILE A 41 -36.93 -15.62 -7.28
N ALA A 42 -36.80 -16.32 -6.14
CA ALA A 42 -36.04 -17.57 -6.08
C ALA A 42 -36.88 -18.69 -6.70
N ASN A 43 -36.44 -19.25 -7.83
CA ASN A 43 -37.07 -20.43 -8.39
C ASN A 43 -36.60 -21.66 -7.60
N VAL A 44 -37.55 -22.33 -6.95
CA VAL A 44 -37.30 -23.61 -6.26
C VAL A 44 -36.91 -24.65 -7.32
N GLY A 45 -35.64 -25.06 -7.31
CA GLY A 45 -35.09 -26.02 -8.25
C GLY A 45 -35.82 -27.37 -8.17
N LYS A 46 -36.21 -27.92 -9.32
CA LYS A 46 -36.74 -29.28 -9.41
C LYS A 46 -35.60 -30.27 -9.22
N ALA A 47 -35.78 -31.25 -8.32
CA ALA A 47 -34.83 -32.34 -8.16
C ALA A 47 -34.81 -33.24 -9.41
N TYR A 48 -33.65 -33.33 -10.06
CA TYR A 48 -33.39 -34.25 -11.17
C TYR A 48 -32.74 -35.52 -10.63
N ASN A 49 -33.36 -36.68 -10.86
CA ASN A 49 -32.78 -37.99 -10.55
C ASN A 49 -32.10 -38.59 -11.80
N PRO A 50 -30.76 -38.72 -11.84
CA PRO A 50 -30.03 -39.08 -13.07
C PRO A 50 -30.17 -40.54 -13.52
N LYS A 51 -30.89 -41.40 -12.80
CA LYS A 51 -30.93 -42.85 -13.12
C LYS A 51 -32.24 -43.36 -13.72
N THR A 52 -33.34 -42.59 -13.74
CA THR A 52 -34.65 -43.11 -14.22
C THR A 52 -35.54 -42.14 -15.01
N GLY A 53 -35.17 -40.86 -15.17
CA GLY A 53 -35.81 -39.96 -16.15
C GLY A 53 -37.33 -39.68 -15.99
N HIS A 54 -37.94 -39.86 -14.81
CA HIS A 54 -39.37 -39.58 -14.56
C HIS A 54 -39.61 -38.77 -13.28
N VAL A 55 -40.56 -37.82 -13.35
CA VAL A 55 -40.99 -36.93 -12.25
C VAL A 55 -42.28 -37.47 -11.62
N LYS A 56 -42.36 -37.59 -10.28
CA LYS A 56 -43.59 -37.92 -9.56
C LYS A 56 -43.95 -36.84 -8.54
N ASN A 57 -45.21 -36.41 -8.57
CA ASN A 57 -45.84 -35.58 -7.54
C ASN A 57 -46.68 -36.48 -6.61
N LYS A 58 -46.60 -36.30 -5.30
CA LYS A 58 -47.67 -36.70 -4.36
C LYS A 58 -47.80 -35.68 -3.23
N PRO A 59 -49.01 -35.20 -2.92
CA PRO A 59 -49.32 -34.51 -1.67
C PRO A 59 -49.63 -35.55 -0.57
N PHE A 60 -49.45 -35.18 0.70
CA PHE A 60 -49.88 -36.00 1.82
C PHE A 60 -50.94 -35.24 2.64
N GLU A 61 -52.11 -35.87 2.77
CA GLU A 61 -53.23 -35.48 3.63
C GLU A 61 -53.01 -35.93 5.07
N ASN A 62 -53.62 -35.21 6.01
CA ASN A 62 -53.58 -35.45 7.44
C ASN A 62 -54.86 -36.19 7.87
N GLN A 63 -54.75 -37.35 8.52
CA GLN A 63 -55.85 -37.99 9.23
C GLN A 63 -55.34 -38.52 10.57
N GLY A 64 -56.01 -38.12 11.65
CA GLY A 64 -55.81 -38.63 13.00
C GLY A 64 -56.91 -39.62 13.41
N GLN A 65 -56.58 -40.48 14.38
CA GLN A 65 -57.46 -41.19 15.34
C GLN A 65 -56.52 -42.02 16.27
N SER A 66 -56.39 -41.71 17.57
CA SER A 66 -57.15 -42.20 18.76
C SER A 66 -57.20 -43.73 18.85
N ASP A 67 -56.99 -44.46 19.95
CA ASP A 67 -56.61 -44.26 21.36
C ASP A 67 -56.34 -45.69 21.90
N SER A 68 -55.51 -45.85 22.95
CA SER A 68 -55.84 -46.64 24.17
C SER A 68 -54.61 -47.00 25.02
N ASP A 69 -54.66 -46.45 26.23
CA ASP A 69 -54.02 -46.72 27.52
C ASP A 69 -53.24 -48.03 27.77
N ILE A 70 -52.15 -47.93 28.55
CA ILE A 70 -51.96 -48.52 29.89
C ILE A 70 -50.73 -47.87 30.55
N ALA A 71 -50.92 -47.33 31.76
CA ALA A 71 -49.92 -46.65 32.58
C ALA A 71 -48.98 -47.61 33.32
N THR A 72 -47.75 -47.17 33.63
CA THR A 72 -47.00 -47.53 34.85
C THR A 72 -45.93 -46.47 35.12
N GLU A 73 -46.01 -45.81 36.29
CA GLU A 73 -45.36 -44.54 36.63
C GLU A 73 -43.96 -44.62 37.29
N ASP A 74 -43.43 -45.80 37.62
CA ASP A 74 -42.23 -45.90 38.48
C ASP A 74 -40.86 -45.94 37.78
N GLY A 75 -40.81 -45.90 36.44
CA GLY A 75 -39.54 -45.87 35.68
C GLY A 75 -38.97 -44.47 35.44
N ASN A 76 -39.72 -43.42 35.74
CA ASN A 76 -39.51 -42.10 35.13
C ASN A 76 -38.69 -41.11 35.97
N LEU A 77 -38.26 -41.50 37.18
CA LEU A 77 -37.47 -40.65 38.08
C LEU A 77 -35.96 -40.86 37.96
N LYS A 78 -35.49 -42.07 37.59
CA LYS A 78 -34.04 -42.32 37.41
C LYS A 78 -33.48 -41.85 36.07
N LEU A 79 -34.32 -41.72 35.05
CA LEU A 79 -33.92 -41.25 33.72
C LEU A 79 -33.86 -39.72 33.63
N LYS A 80 -34.49 -38.97 34.55
CA LYS A 80 -34.49 -37.51 34.52
C LYS A 80 -33.20 -36.89 35.06
N ASP A 81 -32.61 -37.50 36.09
CA ASP A 81 -31.44 -36.93 36.75
C ASP A 81 -30.13 -37.17 35.98
N GLU A 82 -29.99 -38.31 35.28
CA GLU A 82 -28.84 -38.57 34.38
C GLU A 82 -28.92 -37.78 33.07
N VAL A 83 -30.12 -37.51 32.56
CA VAL A 83 -30.32 -36.63 31.40
C VAL A 83 -30.04 -35.18 31.77
N ALA A 84 -30.41 -34.73 32.97
CA ALA A 84 -30.12 -33.37 33.45
C ALA A 84 -28.62 -33.12 33.66
N ALA A 85 -27.89 -34.11 34.19
CA ALA A 85 -26.43 -34.00 34.41
C ALA A 85 -25.63 -34.05 33.09
N SER A 86 -26.03 -34.89 32.13
CA SER A 86 -25.39 -34.97 30.81
C SER A 86 -25.71 -33.75 29.91
N THR A 87 -26.78 -33.01 30.21
CA THR A 87 -27.14 -31.75 29.52
C THR A 87 -26.30 -30.56 30.00
N GLN A 88 -25.65 -30.64 31.17
CA GLN A 88 -24.86 -29.55 31.74
C GLN A 88 -23.35 -29.60 31.42
N SER A 89 -22.83 -30.70 30.88
CA SER A 89 -21.42 -30.76 30.47
C SER A 89 -21.26 -31.09 28.99
N GLN A 90 -20.82 -30.09 28.22
CA GLN A 90 -20.23 -30.23 26.89
C GLN A 90 -21.17 -30.32 25.68
N GLN A 91 -22.28 -29.57 25.68
CA GLN A 91 -22.60 -28.83 24.45
C GLN A 91 -21.63 -27.65 24.41
N THR A 92 -20.43 -27.89 23.90
CA THR A 92 -19.58 -26.83 23.36
C THR A 92 -20.39 -26.23 22.22
N CYS A 93 -21.21 -25.22 22.54
CA CYS A 93 -22.11 -24.57 21.61
C CYS A 93 -21.30 -24.07 20.43
N GLN A 94 -21.35 -24.81 19.31
CA GLN A 94 -20.99 -24.27 18.02
C GLN A 94 -21.85 -23.01 17.85
N PRO A 95 -21.24 -21.83 17.59
CA PRO A 95 -22.00 -20.61 17.44
C PRO A 95 -23.04 -20.81 16.33
N ASP A 96 -24.28 -20.41 16.61
CA ASP A 96 -25.36 -20.42 15.62
C ASP A 96 -24.90 -19.66 14.36
N ILE A 97 -25.26 -20.17 13.18
CA ILE A 97 -24.77 -19.67 11.89
C ILE A 97 -25.06 -18.18 11.69
N TYR A 98 -26.16 -17.68 12.26
CA TYR A 98 -26.50 -16.25 12.26
C TYR A 98 -25.59 -15.42 13.16
N THR A 99 -25.07 -16.00 14.24
CA THR A 99 -24.08 -15.35 15.12
C THR A 99 -22.74 -15.24 14.40
N VAL A 100 -22.30 -16.32 13.75
CA VAL A 100 -21.08 -16.31 12.92
C VAL A 100 -21.21 -15.32 11.77
N LEU A 101 -22.35 -15.28 11.08
CA LEU A 101 -22.57 -14.35 9.97
C LEU A 101 -22.52 -12.88 10.43
N ARG A 102 -23.18 -12.54 11.55
CA ARG A 102 -23.11 -11.19 12.11
C ARG A 102 -21.70 -10.79 12.54
N GLU A 103 -20.97 -11.72 13.16
CA GLU A 103 -19.57 -11.48 13.53
C GLU A 103 -18.68 -11.30 12.30
N MET A 104 -18.90 -12.10 11.25
CA MET A 104 -18.19 -11.97 9.98
C MET A 104 -18.51 -10.66 9.29
N GLU A 105 -19.77 -10.24 9.20
CA GLU A 105 -20.18 -8.94 8.66
C GLU A 105 -19.56 -7.78 9.44
N ALA A 106 -19.58 -7.85 10.78
CA ALA A 106 -18.95 -6.84 11.63
C ALA A 106 -17.44 -6.76 11.40
N ARG A 107 -16.76 -7.91 11.26
CA ARG A 107 -15.33 -7.97 10.94
C ARG A 107 -15.02 -7.47 9.54
N LEU A 108 -15.86 -7.78 8.55
CA LEU A 108 -15.74 -7.29 7.18
C LEU A 108 -15.81 -5.77 7.16
N LYS A 109 -16.83 -5.20 7.80
CA LYS A 109 -17.02 -3.76 7.93
C LYS A 109 -15.85 -3.09 8.67
N ALA A 110 -15.36 -3.70 9.74
CA ALA A 110 -14.19 -3.20 10.46
C ALA A 110 -12.93 -3.22 9.58
N SER A 111 -12.72 -4.28 8.80
CA SER A 111 -11.59 -4.38 7.87
C SER A 111 -11.69 -3.37 6.72
N GLU A 112 -12.88 -3.17 6.16
CA GLU A 112 -13.12 -2.16 5.11
C GLU A 112 -12.78 -0.76 5.62
N ASN A 113 -13.23 -0.42 6.84
CA ASN A 113 -12.89 0.85 7.47
C ASN A 113 -11.38 1.01 7.71
N GLN A 114 -10.70 -0.05 8.15
CA GLN A 114 -9.24 -0.03 8.33
C GLN A 114 -8.50 0.16 7.01
N VAL A 115 -8.93 -0.50 5.93
CA VAL A 115 -8.36 -0.32 4.60
C VAL A 115 -8.54 1.12 4.12
N GLU A 116 -9.71 1.71 4.33
CA GLU A 116 -9.98 3.09 3.92
C GLU A 116 -9.13 4.09 4.72
N GLU A 117 -8.97 3.89 6.03
CA GLU A 117 -8.08 4.72 6.85
C GLU A 117 -6.62 4.61 6.41
N LEU A 118 -6.15 3.39 6.10
CA LEU A 118 -4.78 3.15 5.63
C LEU A 118 -4.55 3.78 4.25
N LYS A 119 -5.51 3.71 3.33
CA LYS A 119 -5.44 4.39 2.04
C LYS A 119 -5.30 5.89 2.21
N ARG A 120 -6.14 6.50 3.05
CA ARG A 120 -6.07 7.93 3.35
C ARG A 120 -4.71 8.33 3.94
N LYS A 121 -4.19 7.55 4.90
CA LYS A 121 -2.84 7.76 5.46
C LYS A 121 -1.74 7.61 4.40
N CYS A 122 -1.95 6.85 3.32
CA CYS A 122 -0.98 6.74 2.24
C CYS A 122 -1.05 7.92 1.28
N GLU A 123 -2.25 8.38 0.93
CA GLU A 123 -2.49 9.50 0.01
C GLU A 123 -2.07 10.85 0.60
N ASP A 124 -2.24 11.04 1.90
CA ASP A 124 -1.93 12.30 2.59
C ASP A 124 -0.43 12.46 2.95
N ARG A 125 0.42 11.47 2.63
CA ARG A 125 1.85 11.57 2.94
C ARG A 125 2.54 12.51 1.96
N PRO A 126 3.11 13.64 2.43
CA PRO A 126 3.80 14.55 1.55
C PRO A 126 5.03 13.85 0.98
N MET A 127 5.14 13.85 -0.34
CA MET A 127 6.34 13.41 -1.04
C MET A 127 7.15 14.64 -1.41
N VAL A 128 8.42 14.64 -1.04
CA VAL A 128 9.34 15.74 -1.35
C VAL A 128 10.66 15.12 -1.82
N ALA A 129 11.05 15.44 -3.04
CA ALA A 129 12.32 15.01 -3.59
C ALA A 129 12.76 15.97 -4.70
N PHE A 130 14.03 16.28 -4.75
CA PHE A 130 14.63 16.92 -5.91
C PHE A 130 15.98 16.30 -6.26
N SER A 131 16.32 16.40 -7.53
CA SER A 131 17.62 16.03 -8.07
C SER A 131 17.93 17.00 -9.21
N ALA A 132 19.06 17.68 -9.13
CA ALA A 132 19.46 18.68 -10.10
C ALA A 132 20.97 18.65 -10.35
N ALA A 133 21.37 19.01 -11.57
CA ALA A 133 22.74 19.23 -12.01
C ALA A 133 23.00 20.70 -12.32
N LEU A 134 24.27 21.14 -12.36
CA LEU A 134 24.63 22.54 -12.62
C LEU A 134 24.01 23.04 -13.93
N GLY A 135 24.09 22.24 -14.99
CA GLY A 135 23.43 22.54 -16.26
C GLY A 135 24.04 23.73 -16.99
N ILE A 136 25.37 23.87 -16.93
CA ILE A 136 26.13 24.84 -17.72
C ILE A 136 26.60 24.23 -19.04
N LYS A 137 26.90 25.08 -20.04
CA LYS A 137 27.32 24.62 -21.38
C LYS A 137 28.64 23.85 -21.35
N ALA A 138 29.71 24.47 -20.88
CA ALA A 138 30.97 23.78 -20.61
C ALA A 138 31.89 24.73 -19.86
N GLY A 139 32.65 24.18 -18.92
CA GLY A 139 33.78 24.87 -18.30
C GLY A 139 33.67 25.02 -16.79
N ASN A 140 34.53 25.87 -16.27
CA ASN A 140 34.66 26.10 -14.85
C ASN A 140 33.62 27.13 -14.37
N ILE A 141 33.01 26.86 -13.22
CA ILE A 141 32.26 27.83 -12.43
C ILE A 141 33.18 28.34 -11.33
N GLY A 142 33.44 29.65 -11.34
CA GLY A 142 34.49 30.26 -10.52
C GLY A 142 35.84 30.33 -11.24
N PRO A 143 36.91 30.77 -10.56
CA PRO A 143 36.92 31.20 -9.17
C PRO A 143 36.16 32.50 -8.94
N PHE A 144 35.52 32.60 -7.78
CA PHE A 144 34.97 33.85 -7.27
C PHE A 144 35.76 34.30 -6.05
N ASN A 145 35.90 35.61 -5.85
CA ASN A 145 36.64 36.18 -4.72
C ASN A 145 35.90 36.09 -3.37
N THR A 146 34.68 35.55 -3.38
CA THR A 146 33.84 35.29 -2.19
C THR A 146 33.08 33.99 -2.38
N GLU A 147 32.66 33.36 -1.28
CA GLU A 147 31.81 32.17 -1.36
C GLU A 147 30.52 32.49 -2.12
N THR A 148 30.19 31.68 -3.13
CA THR A 148 29.09 31.97 -4.05
C THR A 148 28.10 30.81 -4.06
N THR A 149 26.81 31.09 -3.94
CA THR A 149 25.77 30.06 -4.03
C THR A 149 25.76 29.44 -5.43
N LEU A 150 25.83 28.11 -5.49
CA LEU A 150 25.73 27.35 -6.72
C LEU A 150 24.27 27.15 -7.11
N VAL A 151 23.95 27.45 -8.36
CA VAL A 151 22.59 27.30 -8.90
C VAL A 151 22.57 26.09 -9.84
N TYR A 152 21.97 24.99 -9.38
CA TYR A 152 21.81 23.78 -10.19
C TYR A 152 20.58 23.92 -11.09
N LYS A 153 20.80 24.35 -12.34
CA LYS A 153 19.74 24.77 -13.26
C LYS A 153 19.04 23.61 -13.97
N LYS A 154 19.74 22.48 -14.16
CA LYS A 154 19.19 21.32 -14.86
C LYS A 154 18.50 20.41 -13.85
N VAL A 155 17.18 20.53 -13.76
CA VAL A 155 16.37 19.76 -12.81
C VAL A 155 15.92 18.45 -13.45
N PHE A 156 16.21 17.32 -12.82
CA PHE A 156 15.72 16.00 -13.21
C PHE A 156 14.39 15.67 -12.52
N THR A 157 14.34 15.94 -11.22
CA THR A 157 13.18 15.67 -10.35
C THR A 157 12.97 16.86 -9.43
N ASN A 158 11.71 17.23 -9.19
CA ASN A 158 11.34 18.26 -8.21
C ASN A 158 9.91 18.03 -7.68
N VAL A 159 9.69 16.86 -7.07
CA VAL A 159 8.41 16.51 -6.44
C VAL A 159 8.10 17.52 -5.33
N GLY A 160 6.95 18.17 -5.43
CA GLY A 160 6.52 19.26 -4.55
C GLY A 160 7.04 20.66 -4.93
N ASN A 161 7.96 20.79 -5.89
CA ASN A 161 8.49 22.08 -6.38
C ASN A 161 9.14 22.98 -5.30
N HIS A 162 9.80 22.34 -4.32
CA HIS A 162 10.42 23.00 -3.18
C HIS A 162 11.91 23.36 -3.40
N TYR A 163 12.55 22.79 -4.43
CA TYR A 163 13.82 23.29 -4.94
C TYR A 163 13.57 24.38 -6.00
N LYS A 164 14.29 25.51 -5.89
CA LYS A 164 14.18 26.65 -6.82
C LYS A 164 15.41 26.72 -7.73
N PRO A 165 15.32 26.32 -9.01
CA PRO A 165 16.45 26.34 -9.95
C PRO A 165 16.90 27.74 -10.35
N THR A 166 16.16 28.79 -9.97
CA THR A 166 16.57 30.19 -10.14
C THR A 166 17.54 30.66 -9.07
N THR A 167 17.50 30.06 -7.87
CA THR A 167 18.32 30.47 -6.72
C THR A 167 19.28 29.39 -6.24
N GLY A 168 19.04 28.12 -6.59
CA GLY A 168 19.82 26.98 -6.06
C GLY A 168 19.38 26.54 -4.66
N ILE A 169 18.24 27.03 -4.17
CA ILE A 169 17.79 26.85 -2.78
C ILE A 169 16.63 25.85 -2.72
N PHE A 170 16.75 24.88 -1.82
CA PHE A 170 15.65 24.05 -1.34
C PHE A 170 15.08 24.64 -0.05
N ALA A 171 13.76 24.68 0.09
CA ALA A 171 13.09 25.07 1.34
C ALA A 171 12.18 23.93 1.83
N ALA A 172 12.37 23.49 3.07
CA ALA A 172 11.58 22.39 3.63
C ALA A 172 10.10 22.78 3.77
N PRO A 173 9.17 22.06 3.13
CA PRO A 173 7.74 22.39 3.22
C PRO A 173 7.05 21.83 4.45
N VAL A 174 7.62 20.78 5.04
CA VAL A 174 7.08 20.05 6.18
C VAL A 174 8.23 19.77 7.13
N ARG A 175 7.91 19.64 8.41
CA ARG A 175 8.88 19.18 9.40
C ARG A 175 9.18 17.70 9.17
N GLY A 176 10.44 17.32 9.15
CA GLY A 176 10.80 15.93 8.89
C GLY A 176 12.29 15.64 8.78
N LEU A 177 12.61 14.37 8.61
CA LEU A 177 13.96 13.89 8.39
C LEU A 177 14.25 13.82 6.89
N TYR A 178 15.25 14.57 6.45
CA TYR A 178 15.64 14.68 5.04
C TYR A 178 17.05 14.12 4.84
N HIS A 179 17.30 13.53 3.67
CA HIS A 179 18.62 13.11 3.23
C HIS A 179 19.06 13.94 2.03
N PHE A 180 20.25 14.53 2.13
CA PHE A 180 20.87 15.30 1.07
C PHE A 180 22.18 14.66 0.66
N THR A 181 22.41 14.60 -0.65
CA THR A 181 23.70 14.20 -1.23
C THR A 181 24.11 15.20 -2.29
N PHE A 182 25.41 15.41 -2.41
CA PHE A 182 25.97 16.27 -3.42
C PHE A 182 27.28 15.72 -3.93
N TYR A 183 27.54 16.04 -5.20
CA TYR A 183 28.68 15.58 -5.96
C TYR A 183 29.28 16.78 -6.69
N CYS A 184 30.59 16.81 -6.82
CA CYS A 184 31.30 17.80 -7.63
C CYS A 184 32.44 17.16 -8.40
N HIS A 185 32.74 17.76 -9.54
CA HIS A 185 33.94 17.48 -10.29
C HIS A 185 34.85 18.71 -10.24
N ALA A 186 36.00 18.55 -9.62
CA ALA A 186 37.08 19.51 -9.66
C ALA A 186 37.97 19.19 -10.85
N PHE A 187 38.38 20.21 -11.61
CA PHE A 187 39.23 20.04 -12.77
C PHE A 187 40.29 21.14 -12.84
N GLY A 188 41.54 20.78 -13.14
CA GLY A 188 42.64 21.72 -13.34
C GLY A 188 43.31 22.19 -12.05
N ALA A 189 43.89 23.38 -12.10
CA ALA A 189 44.86 23.85 -11.10
C ALA A 189 44.31 24.77 -10.00
N ASN A 190 42.99 24.86 -9.78
CA ASN A 190 42.43 25.54 -8.60
C ASN A 190 41.79 24.53 -7.65
N PRO A 191 41.73 24.84 -6.35
CA PRO A 191 41.01 24.01 -5.39
C PRO A 191 39.52 23.90 -5.74
N GLY A 192 38.94 22.73 -5.45
CA GLY A 192 37.51 22.45 -5.57
C GLY A 192 36.86 22.33 -4.20
N TYR A 193 36.44 23.45 -3.60
CA TYR A 193 35.72 23.46 -2.33
C TYR A 193 34.24 23.71 -2.57
N ILE A 194 33.37 22.79 -2.15
CA ILE A 194 31.93 23.04 -2.09
C ILE A 194 31.37 22.67 -0.72
N PHE A 195 30.33 23.40 -0.33
CA PHE A 195 29.79 23.39 1.01
C PHE A 195 28.27 23.28 0.97
N LEU A 196 27.71 22.33 1.72
CA LEU A 196 26.29 22.29 2.02
C LEU A 196 26.00 23.24 3.18
N TYR A 197 25.06 24.16 2.97
CA TYR A 197 24.59 25.09 3.99
C TYR A 197 23.16 24.77 4.41
N LYS A 198 22.87 24.99 5.70
CA LYS A 198 21.52 25.10 6.27
C LYS A 198 21.39 26.46 6.95
N ASN A 199 20.47 27.31 6.51
CA ASN A 199 20.19 28.61 7.12
C ASN A 199 21.44 29.49 7.41
N GLY A 200 22.44 29.47 6.53
CA GLY A 200 23.68 30.24 6.72
C GLY A 200 24.78 29.52 7.50
N GLU A 201 24.53 28.33 8.06
CA GLU A 201 25.53 27.49 8.70
C GLU A 201 26.04 26.39 7.75
N ARG A 202 27.35 26.15 7.74
CA ARG A 202 27.97 25.07 6.95
C ARG A 202 27.79 23.73 7.66
N ILE A 203 27.22 22.76 6.97
CA ILE A 203 26.89 21.42 7.51
C ILE A 203 27.88 20.35 7.05
N ALA A 204 28.20 20.34 5.76
CA ALA A 204 29.07 19.34 5.15
C ALA A 204 29.89 19.96 4.02
N ALA A 205 30.99 19.32 3.66
CA ALA A 205 31.91 19.83 2.65
C ALA A 205 32.52 18.70 1.83
N THR A 206 32.89 19.01 0.59
CA THR A 206 33.96 18.30 -0.11
C THR A 206 35.12 19.26 -0.32
N ALA A 207 36.32 18.71 -0.39
CA ALA A 207 37.50 19.51 -0.63
C ALA A 207 38.47 18.78 -1.53
N ASP A 208 38.83 19.45 -2.61
CA ASP A 208 39.93 19.10 -3.48
C ASP A 208 40.99 20.20 -3.47
N HIS A 209 42.26 19.83 -3.49
CA HIS A 209 43.39 20.75 -3.45
C HIS A 209 44.03 20.81 -4.82
N ALA A 210 44.45 22.01 -5.23
CA ALA A 210 45.13 22.18 -6.51
C ALA A 210 46.38 21.30 -6.59
N THR A 211 46.44 20.45 -7.62
CA THR A 211 47.63 19.66 -7.93
C THR A 211 48.12 19.91 -9.35
N SER A 212 49.41 19.73 -9.59
CA SER A 212 50.01 19.87 -10.93
C SER A 212 50.01 18.57 -11.74
N GLY A 213 49.72 17.43 -11.08
CA GLY A 213 49.85 16.09 -11.64
C GLY A 213 48.51 15.40 -11.89
N ASP A 214 47.55 15.58 -10.97
CA ASP A 214 46.16 15.14 -11.14
C ASP A 214 45.33 16.32 -11.64
N ARG A 215 44.62 16.09 -12.74
CA ARG A 215 43.85 17.14 -13.41
C ARG A 215 42.39 17.07 -13.07
N ALA A 216 41.88 16.01 -12.45
CA ALA A 216 40.45 15.83 -12.32
C ALA A 216 40.07 14.92 -11.14
N ASP A 217 39.39 15.48 -10.16
CA ASP A 217 38.95 14.78 -8.96
C ASP A 217 37.45 14.90 -8.77
N ASN A 218 36.83 13.83 -8.27
CA ASN A 218 35.42 13.83 -7.90
C ASN A 218 35.26 13.85 -6.38
N GLY A 219 34.49 14.81 -5.88
CA GLY A 219 34.11 14.91 -4.48
C GLY A 219 32.66 14.51 -4.28
N SER A 220 32.35 13.81 -3.19
CA SER A 220 30.97 13.59 -2.77
C SER A 220 30.83 13.64 -1.26
N ASN A 221 29.70 14.12 -0.78
CA ASN A 221 29.32 14.06 0.63
C ASN A 221 27.79 14.17 0.77
N GLY A 222 27.28 14.05 1.98
CA GLY A 222 25.85 14.14 2.28
C GLY A 222 25.57 14.34 3.75
N ALA A 223 24.31 14.61 4.07
CA ALA A 223 23.84 14.76 5.44
C ALA A 223 22.40 14.29 5.57
N VAL A 224 22.07 13.68 6.71
CA VAL A 224 20.70 13.39 7.12
C VAL A 224 20.33 14.38 8.22
N LEU A 225 19.30 15.20 7.99
CA LEU A 225 18.99 16.37 8.81
C LEU A 225 17.52 16.39 9.20
N MET A 226 17.25 16.72 10.47
CA MET A 226 15.92 17.15 10.88
C MET A 226 15.74 18.61 10.44
N LEU A 227 14.70 18.87 9.65
CA LEU A 227 14.36 20.20 9.17
C LEU A 227 13.02 20.64 9.73
N GLU A 228 12.94 21.92 10.05
CA GLU A 228 11.70 22.62 10.34
C GLU A 228 11.13 23.24 9.06
N VAL A 229 9.83 23.58 9.07
CA VAL A 229 9.18 24.22 7.92
C VAL A 229 9.88 25.56 7.63
N GLY A 230 10.31 25.73 6.37
CA GLY A 230 11.00 26.92 5.90
C GLY A 230 12.52 26.88 6.03
N ASP A 231 13.11 25.85 6.66
CA ASP A 231 14.56 25.66 6.67
C ASP A 231 15.09 25.59 5.22
N GLN A 232 16.14 26.36 4.95
CA GLN A 232 16.73 26.51 3.62
C GLN A 232 18.05 25.78 3.51
N LEU A 233 18.20 24.99 2.45
CA LEU A 233 19.43 24.31 2.11
C LEU A 233 19.90 24.68 0.71
N TYR A 234 21.20 24.88 0.59
CA TYR A 234 21.83 25.29 -0.66
C TYR A 234 23.32 24.98 -0.64
N MET A 235 23.90 24.87 -1.82
CA MET A 235 25.33 24.63 -2.00
C MET A 235 26.05 25.95 -2.21
N ARG A 236 27.26 26.09 -1.66
CA ARG A 236 28.18 27.19 -1.97
C ARG A 236 29.49 26.67 -2.50
N LEU A 237 30.02 27.37 -3.50
CA LEU A 237 31.40 27.25 -3.94
C LEU A 237 32.29 28.09 -3.03
N GLY A 238 33.43 27.52 -2.62
CA GLY A 238 34.42 28.19 -1.79
C GLY A 238 35.08 29.38 -2.49
N THR A 239 35.58 30.31 -1.69
CA THR A 239 36.37 31.45 -2.18
C THR A 239 37.60 30.94 -2.93
N ASN A 240 37.85 31.52 -4.10
CA ASN A 240 38.95 31.16 -5.01
C ASN A 240 38.95 29.68 -5.45
N SER A 241 37.80 29.01 -5.37
CA SER A 241 37.61 27.64 -5.86
C SER A 241 36.84 27.61 -7.17
N TRP A 242 37.00 26.52 -7.92
CA TRP A 242 36.10 26.22 -9.03
C TRP A 242 35.63 24.77 -9.03
N ILE A 243 34.59 24.52 -9.80
CA ILE A 243 34.18 23.17 -10.21
C ILE A 243 33.89 23.19 -11.70
N TYR A 244 34.01 22.04 -12.35
CA TYR A 244 33.77 21.87 -13.76
C TYR A 244 32.46 21.13 -14.00
N ASP A 245 31.76 21.51 -15.06
CA ASP A 245 30.67 20.72 -15.64
C ASP A 245 30.61 20.93 -17.15
N ASP A 246 29.88 20.07 -17.85
CA ASP A 246 29.63 20.19 -19.28
C ASP A 246 28.18 19.83 -19.70
N ASP A 247 27.82 20.26 -20.91
CA ASP A 247 26.50 20.03 -21.51
C ASP A 247 26.43 18.79 -22.39
N ASN A 248 27.50 17.99 -22.45
CA ASN A 248 27.51 16.66 -23.09
C ASN A 248 26.59 15.66 -22.36
N GLY A 249 25.94 16.10 -21.28
CA GLY A 249 24.98 15.31 -20.53
C GLY A 249 25.60 14.46 -19.44
N TYR A 250 26.91 14.59 -19.16
CA TYR A 250 27.56 13.88 -18.06
C TYR A 250 27.04 14.32 -16.69
N ASN A 251 26.70 15.60 -16.52
CA ASN A 251 26.12 16.15 -15.28
C ASN A 251 27.01 15.83 -14.07
N PHE A 252 28.28 16.19 -14.14
CA PHE A 252 29.28 15.76 -13.17
C PHE A 252 28.97 16.20 -11.74
N SER A 253 28.39 17.39 -11.61
CA SER A 253 28.08 17.98 -10.32
C SER A 253 26.57 17.99 -10.09
N THR A 254 26.12 17.30 -9.05
CA THR A 254 24.70 17.17 -8.70
C THR A 254 24.41 17.54 -7.25
N PHE A 255 23.18 17.99 -7.01
CA PHE A 255 22.64 18.24 -5.68
C PHE A 255 21.26 17.61 -5.57
N ASN A 256 21.08 16.78 -4.55
CA ASN A 256 19.90 15.96 -4.37
C ASN A 256 19.37 16.09 -2.95
N GLY A 257 18.06 15.99 -2.79
CA GLY A 257 17.42 15.96 -1.49
C GLY A 257 16.12 15.15 -1.52
N ILE A 258 15.88 14.35 -0.49
CA ILE A 258 14.67 13.53 -0.35
C ILE A 258 14.16 13.59 1.09
N LEU A 259 12.85 13.74 1.26
CA LEU A 259 12.16 13.53 2.54
C LEU A 259 12.06 12.02 2.82
N LEU A 260 12.64 11.59 3.93
CA LEU A 260 12.54 10.19 4.38
C LEU A 260 11.24 9.98 5.15
N PHE A 261 11.00 10.79 6.18
CA PHE A 261 9.85 10.69 7.05
C PHE A 261 9.40 12.06 7.54
N THR A 262 8.10 12.33 7.50
CA THR A 262 7.48 13.43 8.23
C THR A 262 7.46 13.15 9.73
N GLN A 263 7.51 14.19 10.55
CA GLN A 263 7.24 14.10 12.00
C GLN A 263 5.95 14.82 12.39
#